data_AF-A0A812WQS4-F1
#
_entry.id   AF-A0A812WQS4-F1
#
_cell.length_a   1.000
_cell.length_b   1.000
_cell.length_c   1.000
_cell.angle_alpha   90.00
_cell.angle_beta   90.00
_cell.angle_gamma   90.00
#
_symmetry.space_group_name_H-M   'P 1'
#
loop_
_entity.id
_entity.type
_entity.pdbx_description
1 polymer ?
#
loop_
_entity_poly.entity_id
_entity_poly.type
_entity_poly.pdbx_seq_one_letter_code
_entity_poly.pdbx_strand_id
1 'polypeptide(L)'
;MFRLLSPFGTPDDGLFDVDTTKYQLSKSASRLDHFLSHDWASSRWLKLMSLLVLHNSGPAFCTSLATSLLVGILVACELLPYSLWTPLLGHFSFFFVLCFWQRIRASFGHPLMVFLDVLCIAQHDEKLKKKGILGLGAFVVNSKSLVVLWTPRPCDFCSVHFWVWR
;
A
#
# COMPACT_ATOMS: atom_id res chain seq x y z
N MET A 1 -26.91 -5.76 -14.28
CA MET A 1 -27.30 -7.09 -13.74
C MET A 1 -26.17 -8.07 -14.04
N PHE A 2 -25.19 -8.21 -13.15
CA PHE A 2 -24.14 -9.23 -13.23
C PHE A 2 -24.10 -9.95 -11.89
N ARG A 3 -24.52 -11.22 -11.88
CA ARG A 3 -24.47 -12.12 -10.73
C ARG A 3 -23.07 -12.71 -10.64
N LEU A 4 -22.34 -12.39 -9.57
CA LEU A 4 -21.24 -13.21 -9.10
C LEU A 4 -21.84 -14.53 -8.60
N LEU A 5 -21.65 -15.61 -9.37
CA LEU A 5 -21.80 -16.97 -8.87
C LEU A 5 -20.51 -17.32 -8.12
N SER A 6 -20.45 -16.95 -6.83
CA SER A 6 -19.57 -17.64 -5.90
C SER A 6 -20.20 -19.00 -5.57
N PRO A 7 -19.45 -20.12 -5.63
CA PRO A 7 -19.95 -21.40 -5.11
C PRO A 7 -20.04 -21.40 -3.57
N PHE A 8 -19.55 -20.35 -2.92
CA PHE A 8 -19.76 -20.10 -1.50
C PHE A 8 -20.99 -19.21 -1.35
N GLY A 9 -21.98 -19.74 -0.63
CA GLY A 9 -23.21 -19.04 -0.25
C GLY A 9 -22.94 -17.74 0.47
N THR A 10 -24.03 -17.03 0.78
CA THR A 10 -24.03 -15.87 1.68
C THR A 10 -23.05 -16.10 2.84
N PRO A 11 -22.13 -15.15 3.12
CA PRO A 11 -21.13 -15.36 4.15
C PRO A 11 -21.85 -15.73 5.44
N ASP A 12 -21.62 -16.96 5.91
CA ASP A 12 -22.13 -17.44 7.18
C ASP A 12 -21.79 -16.37 8.23
N ASP A 13 -22.79 -15.90 8.99
CA ASP A 13 -22.66 -14.77 9.94
C ASP A 13 -21.57 -14.97 11.03
N GLY A 14 -20.91 -16.14 11.05
CA GLY A 14 -19.77 -16.49 11.91
C GLY A 14 -18.45 -16.77 11.19
N LEU A 15 -18.32 -16.56 9.86
CA LEU A 15 -17.06 -16.78 9.13
C LEU A 15 -15.94 -15.80 9.56
N PHE A 16 -16.36 -14.72 10.21
CA PHE A 16 -15.58 -13.53 10.48
C PHE A 16 -16.14 -12.92 11.77
N ASP A 17 -15.49 -13.13 12.92
CA ASP A 17 -15.62 -12.20 14.06
C ASP A 17 -14.88 -10.90 13.69
N VAL A 18 -15.36 -10.28 12.61
CA VAL A 18 -14.74 -9.15 11.98
C VAL A 18 -15.45 -7.93 12.52
N ASP A 19 -14.65 -7.08 13.14
CA ASP A 19 -14.96 -5.69 13.43
C ASP A 19 -15.62 -5.06 12.19
N THR A 20 -16.94 -4.91 12.25
CA THR A 20 -17.78 -4.48 11.13
C THR A 20 -17.34 -3.12 10.59
N THR A 21 -16.76 -2.27 11.45
CA THR A 21 -16.20 -0.98 11.05
C THR A 21 -15.02 -1.13 10.09
N LYS A 22 -14.18 -2.15 10.29
CA LYS A 22 -13.04 -2.44 9.41
C LYS A 22 -13.47 -3.19 8.16
N TYR A 23 -14.49 -4.05 8.26
CA TYR A 23 -15.04 -4.74 7.09
C TYR A 23 -15.66 -3.75 6.08
N GLN A 24 -16.35 -2.73 6.57
CA GLN A 24 -16.95 -1.68 5.73
C GLN A 24 -15.91 -0.86 4.94
N LEU A 25 -14.64 -0.83 5.38
CA LEU A 25 -13.54 -0.22 4.65
C LEU A 25 -13.04 -1.11 3.49
N SER A 26 -13.39 -2.39 3.48
CA SER A 26 -12.99 -3.32 2.42
C SER A 26 -13.85 -3.12 1.18
N LYS A 27 -13.24 -3.27 0.01
CA LYS A 27 -13.92 -3.18 -1.29
C LYS A 27 -13.55 -4.39 -2.13
N SER A 28 -14.54 -5.00 -2.78
CA SER A 28 -14.28 -6.06 -3.75
C SER A 28 -13.47 -5.49 -4.92
N ALA A 29 -12.31 -6.08 -5.19
CA ALA A 29 -11.41 -5.70 -6.26
C ALA A 29 -11.13 -6.93 -7.13
N SER A 30 -11.33 -6.82 -8.43
CA SER A 30 -11.04 -7.90 -9.39
C SER A 30 -9.55 -8.03 -9.71
N ARG A 31 -8.75 -6.99 -9.41
CA ARG A 31 -7.30 -6.97 -9.59
C ARG A 31 -6.65 -6.17 -8.47
N LEU A 32 -5.49 -6.64 -8.03
CA LEU A 32 -4.65 -5.98 -7.03
C LEU A 32 -3.30 -5.64 -7.66
N ASP A 33 -2.78 -4.45 -7.35
CA ASP A 33 -1.46 -4.05 -7.81
C ASP A 33 -0.39 -4.67 -6.91
N HIS A 34 -0.58 -4.59 -5.59
CA HIS A 34 0.37 -5.14 -4.64
C HIS A 34 -0.33 -5.92 -3.53
N PHE A 35 0.23 -7.09 -3.20
CA PHE A 35 -0.09 -7.81 -1.97
C PHE A 35 0.91 -7.37 -0.90
N LEU A 36 0.45 -6.81 0.21
CA LEU A 36 1.30 -6.37 1.30
C LEU A 36 1.32 -7.40 2.44
N SER A 37 2.45 -8.08 2.59
CA SER A 37 2.76 -8.91 3.75
C SER A 37 3.57 -8.12 4.75
N HIS A 38 3.26 -8.22 6.04
CA HIS A 38 3.89 -7.40 7.06
C HIS A 38 3.87 -8.05 8.45
N ASP A 39 4.82 -7.68 9.30
CA ASP A 39 4.84 -8.07 10.72
C ASP A 39 3.76 -7.32 11.52
N TRP A 40 2.88 -8.07 12.20
CA TRP A 40 1.77 -7.55 12.99
C TRP A 40 2.25 -6.66 14.14
N ALA A 41 3.37 -7.01 14.76
CA ALA A 41 3.87 -6.33 15.95
C ALA A 41 4.60 -5.01 15.63
N SER A 42 4.84 -4.67 14.37
CA SER A 42 5.60 -3.47 13.99
C SER A 42 4.74 -2.19 14.02
N SER A 43 5.36 -1.04 14.28
CA SER A 43 4.64 0.22 14.49
C SER A 43 3.89 0.67 13.23
N ARG A 44 2.66 1.16 13.41
CA ARG A 44 1.82 1.63 12.29
C ARG A 44 2.48 2.74 11.48
N TRP A 45 3.19 3.63 12.18
CA TRP A 45 3.91 4.75 11.56
C TRP A 45 5.05 4.28 10.67
N LEU A 46 5.82 3.27 11.09
CA LEU A 46 6.92 2.75 10.26
C LEU A 46 6.38 2.11 8.99
N LYS A 47 5.29 1.34 9.09
CA LYS A 47 4.58 0.78 7.93
C LYS A 47 4.12 1.87 6.98
N LEU A 48 3.48 2.93 7.50
CA LEU A 48 3.03 4.06 6.70
C LEU A 48 4.20 4.75 5.99
N MET A 49 5.27 5.06 6.71
CA MET A 49 6.46 5.72 6.13
C MET A 49 7.11 4.85 5.06
N SER A 50 7.27 3.55 5.31
CA SER A 50 7.78 2.60 4.30
C SER A 50 6.90 2.56 3.05
N LEU A 51 5.57 2.58 3.20
CA LEU A 51 4.65 2.61 2.06
C LEU A 51 4.70 3.92 1.28
N LEU A 52 4.80 5.07 1.98
CA LEU A 52 4.96 6.38 1.35
C LEU A 52 6.26 6.45 0.56
N VAL A 53 7.37 6.00 1.14
CA VAL A 53 8.66 5.97 0.45
C VAL A 53 8.61 5.01 -0.74
N LEU A 54 8.10 3.79 -0.56
CA LEU A 54 8.08 2.78 -1.63
C LEU A 54 7.26 3.21 -2.84
N HIS A 55 6.09 3.83 -2.63
CA HIS A 55 5.15 4.13 -3.72
C HIS A 55 5.17 5.58 -4.19
N ASN A 56 5.63 6.54 -3.37
CA ASN A 56 5.55 7.97 -3.69
C ASN A 56 6.92 8.62 -3.92
N SER A 57 8.05 7.98 -3.59
CA SER A 57 9.38 8.59 -3.73
C SER A 57 9.75 8.91 -5.19
N GLY A 58 9.47 8.01 -6.13
CA GLY A 58 9.74 8.21 -7.56
C GLY A 58 9.04 9.46 -8.11
N PRO A 59 7.69 9.55 -8.01
CA PRO A 59 6.96 10.75 -8.39
C PRO A 59 7.43 12.01 -7.67
N ALA A 60 7.67 11.94 -6.35
CA ALA A 60 8.15 13.07 -5.57
C ALA A 60 9.51 13.58 -6.03
N PHE A 61 10.43 12.67 -6.37
CA PHE A 61 11.73 13.01 -6.93
C PHE A 61 11.60 13.70 -8.29
N CYS A 62 10.80 13.13 -9.21
CA CYS A 62 10.57 13.73 -10.53
C CYS A 62 9.96 15.13 -10.44
N THR A 63 8.96 15.34 -9.58
CA THR A 63 8.32 16.64 -9.40
C THR A 63 9.26 17.66 -8.76
N SER A 64 10.06 17.23 -7.77
CA SER A 64 11.07 18.09 -7.14
C SER A 64 12.15 18.52 -8.10
N LEU A 65 12.65 17.58 -8.93
CA LEU A 65 13.64 17.87 -9.95
C LEU A 65 13.08 18.84 -11.00
N ALA A 66 11.88 18.58 -11.51
CA ALA A 66 11.21 19.46 -12.48
C ALA A 66 10.97 20.87 -11.92
N THR A 67 10.51 20.97 -10.66
CA THR A 67 10.29 22.25 -9.98
C THR A 67 11.60 22.99 -9.79
N SER A 68 12.68 22.30 -9.39
CA SER A 68 13.99 22.91 -9.18
C SER A 68 14.59 23.44 -10.49
N LEU A 69 14.46 22.68 -11.58
CA LEU A 69 14.90 23.12 -12.91
C LEU A 69 14.10 24.33 -13.39
N LEU A 70 12.78 24.30 -13.23
CA LEU A 70 11.90 25.42 -13.61
C LEU A 70 12.25 26.69 -12.83
N VAL A 71 12.39 26.59 -11.51
CA VAL A 71 12.80 27.72 -10.66
C VAL A 71 14.19 28.23 -11.05
N GLY A 72 15.14 27.33 -11.33
CA GLY A 72 16.48 27.69 -11.79
C GLY A 72 16.45 28.48 -13.11
N ILE A 73 15.63 28.06 -14.07
CA ILE A 73 15.43 28.77 -15.35
C ILE A 73 14.80 30.15 -15.11
N LEU A 74 13.76 30.24 -14.28
CA LEU A 74 13.09 31.51 -13.97
C LEU A 74 14.04 32.52 -13.30
N VAL A 75 14.91 32.05 -12.41
CA VAL A 75 15.94 32.89 -11.78
C VAL A 75 16.99 33.31 -12.81
N ALA A 76 17.43 32.40 -13.69
CA ALA A 76 18.39 32.72 -14.74
C ALA A 76 17.85 33.71 -15.79
N CYS A 77 16.54 33.69 -16.06
CA CYS A 77 15.85 34.66 -16.89
C CYS A 77 15.53 35.98 -16.16
N GLU A 78 15.99 36.16 -14.92
CA GLU A 78 15.73 37.33 -14.07
C GLU A 78 14.23 37.60 -13.80
N LEU A 79 13.37 36.61 -14.05
CA LEU A 79 11.93 36.69 -13.76
C LEU A 79 11.64 36.51 -12.27
N LEU A 80 12.57 35.93 -11.52
CA LEU A 80 12.40 35.63 -10.11
C LEU A 80 13.70 35.93 -9.34
N PRO A 81 13.64 36.63 -8.19
CA PRO A 81 14.83 36.97 -7.43
C PRO A 81 15.40 35.74 -6.70
N TYR A 82 16.73 35.60 -6.71
CA TYR A 82 17.40 34.57 -5.92
C TYR A 82 17.27 34.89 -4.42
N SER A 83 16.57 34.02 -3.69
CA SER A 83 16.36 34.15 -2.24
C SER A 83 16.40 32.78 -1.57
N LEU A 84 16.48 32.72 -0.24
CA LEU A 84 16.44 31.44 0.48
C LEU A 84 15.13 30.67 0.23
N TRP A 85 14.04 31.36 -0.11
CA TRP A 85 12.74 30.74 -0.38
C TRP A 85 12.66 30.04 -1.75
N THR A 86 13.47 30.44 -2.73
CA THR A 86 13.46 29.81 -4.07
C THR A 86 13.76 28.31 -4.06
N PRO A 87 14.86 27.82 -3.45
CA PRO A 87 15.12 26.37 -3.37
C PRO A 87 14.19 25.64 -2.41
N LEU A 88 13.55 26.33 -1.45
CA LEU A 88 12.57 25.72 -0.56
C LEU A 88 11.31 25.24 -1.31
N LEU A 89 10.98 25.85 -2.46
CA LEU A 89 9.86 25.40 -3.30
C LEU A 89 10.06 23.98 -3.83
N GLY A 90 11.29 23.63 -4.24
CA GLY A 90 11.63 22.27 -4.67
C GLY A 90 11.44 21.26 -3.55
N HIS A 91 11.98 21.55 -2.36
CA HIS A 91 11.82 20.70 -1.18
C HIS A 91 10.35 20.57 -0.75
N PHE A 92 9.60 21.66 -0.75
CA PHE A 92 8.18 21.65 -0.44
C PHE A 92 7.40 20.78 -1.43
N SER A 93 7.69 20.91 -2.73
CA SER A 93 7.05 20.08 -3.76
C SER A 93 7.33 18.59 -3.55
N PHE A 94 8.54 18.23 -3.11
CA PHE A 94 8.90 16.85 -2.78
C PHE A 94 8.01 16.31 -1.67
N PHE A 95 7.96 16.98 -0.51
CA PHE A 95 7.18 16.51 0.64
C PHE A 95 5.67 16.51 0.36
N PHE A 96 5.19 17.51 -0.38
CA PHE A 96 3.80 17.58 -0.78
C PHE A 96 3.41 16.37 -1.64
N VAL A 97 4.19 16.06 -2.68
CA VAL A 97 3.94 14.89 -3.53
C VAL A 97 4.15 13.60 -2.73
N LEU A 98 5.20 13.50 -1.91
CA LEU A 98 5.46 12.32 -1.08
C LEU A 98 4.26 11.98 -0.18
N CYS A 99 3.59 12.97 0.41
CA CYS A 99 2.45 12.75 1.29
C CYS A 99 1.13 12.57 0.54
N PHE A 100 0.92 13.30 -0.57
CA PHE A 100 -0.40 13.41 -1.21
C PHE A 100 -0.51 12.74 -2.60
N TRP A 101 0.57 12.15 -3.14
CA TRP A 101 0.58 11.53 -4.46
C TRP A 101 -0.55 10.52 -4.68
N GLN A 102 -0.86 9.73 -3.66
CA GLN A 102 -1.94 8.74 -3.73
C GLN A 102 -3.31 9.37 -4.01
N ARG A 103 -3.59 10.52 -3.38
CA ARG A 103 -4.83 11.28 -3.59
C ARG A 103 -4.83 11.96 -4.97
N ILE A 104 -3.70 12.56 -5.35
CA ILE A 104 -3.52 13.18 -6.67
C ILE A 104 -3.81 12.14 -7.76
N ARG A 105 -3.18 10.97 -7.68
CA ARG A 105 -3.40 9.87 -8.63
C ARG A 105 -4.85 9.36 -8.64
N ALA A 106 -5.50 9.28 -7.49
CA ALA A 106 -6.90 8.89 -7.42
C ALA A 106 -7.82 9.86 -8.17
N SER A 107 -7.50 11.16 -8.18
CA SER A 107 -8.24 12.17 -8.96
C SER A 107 -8.03 12.04 -10.48
N PHE A 108 -6.87 11.54 -10.93
CA PHE A 108 -6.52 11.45 -12.36
C PHE A 108 -6.75 10.07 -13.01
N GLY A 109 -7.25 9.08 -12.26
CA GLY A 109 -7.73 7.84 -12.88
C GLY A 109 -7.72 6.62 -11.96
N HIS A 110 -6.54 6.07 -11.67
CA HIS A 110 -6.45 4.75 -11.05
C HIS A 110 -5.74 4.79 -9.69
N PRO A 111 -6.49 4.70 -8.57
CA PRO A 111 -5.88 4.50 -7.27
C PRO A 111 -5.15 3.15 -7.26
N LEU A 112 -4.01 3.11 -6.58
CA LEU A 112 -3.25 1.87 -6.42
C LEU A 112 -3.96 0.97 -5.43
N MET A 113 -4.30 -0.23 -5.89
CA MET A 113 -5.07 -1.19 -5.11
C MET A 113 -4.09 -2.12 -4.40
N VAL A 114 -3.90 -1.90 -3.11
CA VAL A 114 -3.03 -2.72 -2.26
C VAL A 114 -3.89 -3.57 -1.34
N PHE A 115 -3.68 -4.87 -1.36
CA PHE A 115 -4.29 -5.76 -0.38
C PHE A 115 -3.44 -5.79 0.89
N LEU A 116 -4.09 -5.56 2.02
CA LEU A 116 -3.46 -5.50 3.33
C LEU A 116 -3.90 -6.72 4.16
N ASP A 117 -2.96 -7.61 4.46
CA ASP A 117 -3.20 -8.80 5.29
C ASP A 117 -3.22 -8.45 6.78
N VAL A 118 -4.26 -7.73 7.24
CA VAL A 118 -4.42 -7.33 8.67
C VAL A 118 -5.54 -8.10 9.38
N LEU A 119 -6.46 -8.79 8.67
CA LEU A 119 -7.69 -9.30 9.30
C LEU A 119 -8.23 -10.62 8.75
N CYS A 120 -7.57 -11.28 7.80
CA CYS A 120 -8.23 -12.32 7.01
C CYS A 120 -8.14 -13.75 7.56
N ILE A 121 -7.49 -13.97 8.72
CA ILE A 121 -7.32 -15.31 9.29
C ILE A 121 -7.71 -15.30 10.77
N ALA A 122 -8.87 -15.89 11.08
CA ALA A 122 -9.27 -16.16 12.44
C ALA A 122 -8.22 -17.06 13.12
N GLN A 123 -7.46 -16.55 14.09
CA GLN A 123 -6.40 -17.33 14.75
C GLN A 123 -6.94 -18.36 15.74
N HIS A 124 -8.17 -18.17 16.22
CA HIS A 124 -8.78 -18.95 17.29
C HIS A 124 -9.62 -20.13 16.79
N ASP A 125 -10.04 -20.13 15.52
CA ASP A 125 -10.82 -21.21 14.91
C ASP A 125 -10.04 -21.83 13.74
N GLU A 126 -9.67 -23.10 13.89
CA GLU A 126 -8.87 -23.84 12.92
C GLU A 126 -9.57 -24.02 11.57
N LYS A 127 -10.90 -24.18 11.56
CA LYS A 127 -11.69 -24.34 10.33
C LYS A 127 -11.75 -23.03 9.57
N LEU A 128 -11.94 -21.92 10.27
CA LEU A 128 -11.95 -20.57 9.69
C LEU A 128 -10.55 -20.16 9.22
N LYS A 129 -9.51 -20.51 9.98
CA LYS A 129 -8.11 -20.33 9.59
C LYS A 129 -7.81 -21.01 8.26
N LYS A 130 -8.22 -22.27 8.10
CA LYS A 130 -8.02 -23.03 6.87
C LYS A 130 -8.74 -22.40 5.67
N LYS A 131 -9.99 -21.95 5.86
CA LYS A 131 -10.74 -21.23 4.82
C LYS A 131 -10.07 -19.90 4.44
N GLY A 132 -9.60 -19.12 5.42
CA GLY A 132 -8.88 -17.86 5.19
C GLY A 132 -7.57 -18.05 4.43
N ILE A 133 -6.78 -19.06 4.80
CA ILE A 133 -5.53 -19.41 4.10
C ILE A 133 -5.80 -19.82 2.64
N LEU A 134 -6.85 -20.61 2.39
CA LEU A 134 -7.25 -20.98 1.02
C LEU A 134 -7.67 -19.76 0.19
N GLY A 135 -8.34 -18.77 0.81
CA GLY A 135 -8.67 -17.50 0.16
C GLY A 135 -7.45 -16.63 -0.14
N LEU A 136 -6.40 -16.70 0.69
CA LEU A 136 -5.17 -15.91 0.53
C LEU A 136 -4.47 -16.20 -0.79
N GLY A 137 -4.45 -17.46 -1.21
CA GLY A 137 -3.87 -17.88 -2.49
C GLY A 137 -4.52 -17.15 -3.68
N ALA A 138 -5.84 -16.93 -3.64
CA ALA A 138 -6.53 -16.18 -4.68
C ALA A 138 -6.09 -14.72 -4.75
N PHE A 139 -5.84 -14.06 -3.61
CA PHE A 139 -5.33 -12.69 -3.58
C PHE A 139 -3.90 -12.58 -4.09
N VAL A 140 -3.04 -13.55 -3.76
CA VAL A 140 -1.66 -13.60 -4.26
C VAL A 140 -1.62 -13.79 -5.78
N VAL A 141 -2.41 -14.73 -6.31
CA VAL A 141 -2.49 -14.99 -7.76
C VAL A 141 -3.07 -13.79 -8.53
N ASN A 142 -3.99 -13.03 -7.92
CA ASN A 142 -4.59 -11.84 -8.54
C ASN A 142 -3.80 -10.54 -8.26
N SER A 143 -2.64 -10.61 -7.61
CA SER A 143 -1.77 -9.47 -7.35
C SER A 143 -0.60 -9.42 -8.34
N LYS A 144 -0.24 -8.23 -8.82
CA LYS A 144 0.90 -8.09 -9.74
C LYS A 144 2.26 -8.28 -9.05
N SER A 145 2.35 -7.93 -7.76
CA SER A 145 3.60 -8.06 -7.01
C SER A 145 3.35 -8.27 -5.51
N LEU A 146 4.26 -8.96 -4.86
CA LEU A 146 4.28 -9.18 -3.41
C LEU A 146 5.28 -8.21 -2.76
N VAL A 147 4.80 -7.37 -1.85
CA VAL A 147 5.63 -6.46 -1.05
C VAL A 147 5.68 -6.99 0.37
N VAL A 148 6.89 -7.26 0.88
CA VAL A 148 7.11 -7.77 2.24
C VAL A 148 7.80 -6.69 3.07
N LEU A 149 7.11 -6.20 4.11
CA LEU A 149 7.70 -5.28 5.09
C LEU A 149 8.37 -6.09 6.21
N TRP A 150 9.68 -6.28 6.07
CA TRP A 150 10.49 -6.99 7.06
C TRP A 150 10.90 -6.06 8.22
N THR A 151 10.83 -6.56 9.45
CA THR A 151 11.36 -5.88 10.65
C THR A 151 12.51 -6.71 11.23
N PRO A 152 13.69 -6.11 11.49
CA PRO A 152 14.82 -6.82 12.09
C PRO A 152 14.60 -6.95 13.60
N ARG A 153 13.79 -7.94 14.01
CA ARG A 153 13.81 -8.42 15.40
C ARG A 153 14.71 -9.65 15.46
N PRO A 154 15.54 -9.82 16.51
CA PRO A 154 16.19 -11.09 16.79
C PRO A 154 15.09 -12.16 16.87
N CYS A 155 15.23 -13.19 16.05
CA CYS A 155 14.14 -14.10 15.75
C CYS A 155 13.90 -15.13 16.86
N ASP A 156 12.68 -15.17 17.40
CA ASP A 156 12.00 -16.42 17.78
C ASP A 156 11.09 -16.93 16.64
N PHE A 157 11.01 -16.20 15.51
CA PHE A 157 10.12 -16.50 14.38
C PHE A 157 10.86 -16.63 13.03
N CYS A 158 12.17 -16.98 13.06
CA CYS A 158 12.92 -17.37 11.86
C CYS A 158 12.56 -18.82 11.46
N SER A 159 11.31 -19.01 11.07
CA SER A 159 10.96 -20.12 10.20
C SER A 159 9.86 -19.66 9.26
N VAL A 160 10.11 -18.55 8.58
CA VAL A 160 9.54 -18.38 7.24
C VAL A 160 10.35 -19.29 6.33
N HIS A 161 10.05 -20.58 6.40
CA HIS A 161 10.42 -21.55 5.37
C HIS A 161 9.89 -20.96 4.06
N PHE A 162 10.81 -20.44 3.25
CA PHE A 162 10.53 -20.08 1.87
C PHE A 162 10.24 -21.40 1.15
N TRP A 163 8.98 -21.84 1.20
CA TRP A 163 8.51 -22.92 0.34
C TRP A 163 8.52 -22.35 -1.08
N VAL A 164 9.68 -22.47 -1.74
CA VAL A 164 9.75 -22.48 -3.19
C VAL A 164 8.92 -23.69 -3.60
N TRP A 165 7.70 -23.45 -4.06
CA TRP A 165 6.96 -24.43 -4.84
C TRP A 165 7.82 -24.75 -6.07
N ARG A 166 8.38 -25.96 -6.09
CA ARG A 166 8.92 -26.59 -7.28
C ARG A 166 7.92 -27.63 -7.76
#